data_AF-A0A1C6QBX4-F1
#
_entry.id   AF-A0A1C6QBX4-F1
#
_cell.length_a   1.000
_cell.length_b   1.000
_cell.length_c   1.000
_cell.angle_alpha   90.00
_cell.angle_beta   90.00
_cell.angle_gamma   90.00
#
_symmetry.space_group_name_H-M   'P 1'
#
loop_
_entity.id
_entity.type
_entity.pdbx_description
1 polymer ?
#
loop_
_entity_poly.entity_id
_entity_poly.type
_entity_poly.pdbx_seq_one_letter_code
_entity_poly.pdbx_strand_id
1 'polypeptide(L)'
;MLLKSGRRRWALAGIAAAAVIGTCVAPYAQADEGDGRAQAKKAQAMEEVWRTDFDGDAGSLPSGEDWIIDKGHSYPGGPDNWGTGEIQEYTDSTDNIQLDGEGHLKITALKDGENWTSARIETQRTDFAAPEGGKMRIEAGLKLPDVSGDEALGYWPAFWTLGEAYRGNYHNWPGVGEFDIMENVNGQNTTHGVLHCGTNPGGPCNETTGIGKAHECTGDCKADFHEYALELDRSGGTEELRWYVDGEQFHSVKESDVGAETWAQATDHGHFILLNLAMGGAFPDGVAGSKTPTGATKPGGSLTVDYVSVESTGGASK
;
A
#
# COMPACT_ATOMS: atom_id res chain seq x y z
N MET A 1 70.31 -34.25 -42.16
CA MET A 1 70.49 -33.94 -40.73
C MET A 1 71.18 -35.14 -40.08
N LEU A 2 72.52 -35.25 -40.15
CA LEU A 2 73.49 -34.80 -39.13
C LEU A 2 73.37 -35.49 -37.76
N LEU A 3 73.97 -36.69 -37.69
CA LEU A 3 75.07 -37.13 -36.78
C LEU A 3 75.00 -36.98 -35.24
N LYS A 4 75.45 -38.08 -34.59
CA LYS A 4 76.26 -38.24 -33.34
C LYS A 4 75.49 -38.43 -32.02
N SER A 5 75.55 -39.63 -31.41
CA SER A 5 76.57 -40.16 -30.46
C SER A 5 76.24 -39.80 -29.00
N GLY A 6 76.38 -40.61 -27.95
CA GLY A 6 76.90 -41.95 -27.75
C GLY A 6 76.98 -42.27 -26.25
N ARG A 7 77.08 -43.57 -25.92
CA ARG A 7 77.79 -44.22 -24.78
C ARG A 7 77.61 -43.73 -23.31
N ARG A 8 77.15 -44.73 -22.50
CA ARG A 8 77.83 -45.40 -21.34
C ARG A 8 77.58 -44.92 -19.87
N ARG A 9 77.12 -45.92 -19.09
CA ARG A 9 77.62 -46.49 -17.79
C ARG A 9 76.94 -46.07 -16.46
N TRP A 10 76.46 -47.12 -15.74
CA TRP A 10 76.44 -47.50 -14.29
C TRP A 10 76.44 -46.38 -13.21
N ALA A 11 75.82 -46.47 -12.02
CA ALA A 11 75.54 -47.60 -11.13
C ALA A 11 74.68 -47.16 -9.90
N LEU A 12 74.17 -48.16 -9.15
CA LEU A 12 73.90 -48.19 -7.69
C LEU A 12 72.69 -47.36 -7.18
N ALA A 13 71.94 -47.72 -6.13
CA ALA A 13 71.74 -48.89 -5.27
C ALA A 13 70.62 -48.50 -4.27
N GLY A 14 69.94 -49.46 -3.65
CA GLY A 14 69.27 -49.21 -2.37
C GLY A 14 67.88 -49.85 -2.20
N ILE A 15 67.86 -51.02 -1.58
CA ILE A 15 66.69 -51.69 -0.98
C ILE A 15 66.46 -51.10 0.42
N ALA A 16 65.21 -50.90 0.83
CA ALA A 16 64.83 -50.92 2.25
C ALA A 16 63.36 -51.30 2.43
N ALA A 17 63.14 -52.22 3.38
CA ALA A 17 61.87 -52.80 3.79
C ALA A 17 61.47 -52.36 5.20
N ALA A 18 60.18 -52.46 5.49
CA ALA A 18 59.51 -52.70 6.78
C ALA A 18 59.69 -51.71 7.96
N ALA A 19 58.57 -51.28 8.56
CA ALA A 19 58.12 -51.74 9.90
C ALA A 19 56.92 -50.92 10.42
N VAL A 20 56.01 -51.63 11.08
CA VAL A 20 54.81 -51.14 11.80
C VAL A 20 55.22 -50.63 13.18
N ILE A 21 54.67 -49.49 13.62
CA ILE A 21 54.60 -49.09 15.04
C ILE A 21 53.23 -48.49 15.31
N GLY A 22 52.54 -49.03 16.33
CA GLY A 22 51.24 -48.58 16.81
C GLY A 22 51.32 -47.35 17.73
N THR A 23 50.18 -46.70 17.94
CA THR A 23 50.04 -45.59 18.88
C THR A 23 48.82 -45.74 19.77
N CYS A 24 49.06 -45.49 21.05
CA CYS A 24 48.14 -45.49 22.17
C CYS A 24 47.16 -44.31 22.10
N VAL A 25 45.94 -44.55 22.62
CA VAL A 25 44.84 -43.59 22.73
C VAL A 25 45.04 -42.70 23.97
N ALA A 26 44.88 -41.38 23.82
CA ALA A 26 44.69 -40.43 24.91
C ALA A 26 43.29 -39.81 24.81
N PRO A 27 42.55 -39.61 25.91
CA PRO A 27 41.23 -39.00 25.87
C PRO A 27 41.36 -37.48 25.69
N TYR A 28 40.83 -36.96 24.59
CA TYR A 28 40.60 -35.52 24.43
C TYR A 28 39.37 -35.12 25.23
N ALA A 29 39.55 -34.15 26.13
CA ALA A 29 38.46 -33.44 26.78
C ALA A 29 37.64 -32.68 25.72
N GLN A 30 36.33 -32.91 25.68
CA GLN A 30 35.40 -32.09 24.89
C GLN A 30 35.21 -30.76 25.64
N ALA A 31 35.59 -29.66 24.99
CA ALA A 31 35.10 -28.34 25.36
C ALA A 31 33.64 -28.24 24.90
N ASP A 32 32.77 -27.93 25.85
CA ASP A 32 31.36 -27.63 25.62
C ASP A 32 31.29 -26.19 25.07
N GLU A 33 31.33 -26.05 23.75
CA GLU A 33 31.00 -24.79 23.09
C GLU A 33 29.49 -24.60 23.19
N GLY A 34 29.06 -23.85 24.20
CA GLY A 34 27.69 -23.37 24.32
C GLY A 34 27.29 -22.65 23.03
N ASP A 35 26.36 -23.26 22.31
CA ASP A 35 25.75 -22.72 21.09
C ASP A 35 24.87 -21.52 21.45
N GLY A 36 25.52 -20.38 21.67
CA GLY A 36 24.91 -19.06 21.82
C GLY A 36 24.55 -18.44 20.47
N ARG A 37 24.18 -19.23 19.46
CA ARG A 37 23.58 -18.69 18.24
C ARG A 37 22.25 -18.06 18.59
N ALA A 38 22.24 -16.74 18.64
CA ALA A 38 21.04 -15.93 18.50
C ALA A 38 20.20 -16.53 17.37
N GLN A 39 19.06 -17.11 17.72
CA GLN A 39 18.05 -17.46 16.74
C GLN A 39 17.67 -16.14 16.06
N ALA A 40 18.16 -15.93 14.83
CA ALA A 40 17.54 -14.95 13.95
C ALA A 40 16.06 -15.37 13.89
N LYS A 41 15.17 -14.56 14.47
CA LYS A 41 13.73 -14.75 14.34
C LYS A 41 13.47 -14.88 12.84
N LYS A 42 13.06 -16.06 12.40
CA LYS A 42 12.63 -16.26 11.02
C LYS A 42 11.49 -15.28 10.79
N ALA A 43 11.62 -14.40 9.80
CA ALA A 43 10.53 -13.52 9.41
C ALA A 43 9.27 -14.37 9.25
N GLN A 44 8.22 -14.03 10.00
CA GLN A 44 6.95 -14.72 9.89
C GLN A 44 6.33 -14.38 8.53
N ALA A 45 5.74 -15.38 7.87
CA ALA A 45 5.05 -15.15 6.61
C ALA A 45 3.77 -14.34 6.88
N MET A 46 3.40 -13.45 5.95
CA MET A 46 2.09 -12.85 5.93
C MET A 46 1.08 -13.86 5.38
N GLU A 47 -0.14 -13.80 5.90
CA GLU A 47 -1.28 -14.61 5.47
C GLU A 47 -2.44 -13.66 5.13
N GLU A 48 -3.23 -14.00 4.12
CA GLU A 48 -4.43 -13.24 3.77
C GLU A 48 -5.44 -13.25 4.94
N VAL A 49 -5.85 -12.06 5.38
CA VAL A 49 -6.83 -11.87 6.45
C VAL A 49 -8.20 -11.44 5.93
N TRP A 50 -8.24 -10.88 4.72
CA TRP A 50 -9.44 -10.44 4.04
C TRP A 50 -9.16 -10.17 2.57
N ARG A 51 -10.15 -10.46 1.72
CA ARG A 51 -10.13 -10.17 0.30
C ARG A 51 -11.56 -9.97 -0.20
N THR A 52 -11.73 -9.05 -1.14
CA THR A 52 -12.90 -8.96 -2.01
C THR A 52 -12.46 -8.90 -3.46
N ASP A 53 -13.07 -9.75 -4.29
CA ASP A 53 -12.85 -9.84 -5.74
C ASP A 53 -14.00 -9.23 -6.55
N PHE A 54 -14.94 -8.55 -5.88
CA PHE A 54 -16.06 -7.85 -6.52
C PHE A 54 -16.90 -8.71 -7.49
N ASP A 55 -16.94 -10.02 -7.26
CA ASP A 55 -17.82 -10.95 -7.96
C ASP A 55 -19.30 -10.61 -7.72
N GLY A 56 -20.10 -10.59 -8.79
CA GLY A 56 -21.54 -10.39 -8.70
C GLY A 56 -22.17 -10.08 -10.05
N ASP A 57 -23.49 -9.92 -10.07
CA ASP A 57 -24.22 -9.62 -11.31
C ASP A 57 -23.91 -8.19 -11.79
N ALA A 58 -23.80 -8.01 -13.11
CA ALA A 58 -23.65 -6.69 -13.71
C ALA A 58 -24.79 -5.75 -13.28
N GLY A 59 -24.44 -4.55 -12.81
CA GLY A 59 -25.38 -3.55 -12.33
C GLY A 59 -25.85 -3.73 -10.89
N SER A 60 -25.31 -4.71 -10.16
CA SER A 60 -25.56 -4.84 -8.72
C SER A 60 -24.60 -3.99 -7.89
N LEU A 61 -24.97 -3.69 -6.64
CA LEU A 61 -24.09 -3.02 -5.68
C LEU A 61 -23.05 -4.02 -5.12
N PRO A 62 -21.88 -3.54 -4.64
CA PRO A 62 -20.96 -4.39 -3.88
C PRO A 62 -21.64 -4.95 -2.61
N SER A 63 -21.11 -6.06 -2.10
CA SER A 63 -21.67 -6.73 -0.91
C SER A 63 -21.76 -5.77 0.29
N GLY A 64 -22.97 -5.61 0.84
CA GLY A 64 -23.18 -4.84 2.07
C GLY A 64 -22.63 -5.51 3.33
N GLU A 65 -22.20 -6.78 3.24
CA GLU A 65 -21.47 -7.46 4.32
C GLU A 65 -20.02 -6.97 4.42
N ASP A 66 -19.45 -6.51 3.30
CA ASP A 66 -18.10 -5.98 3.24
C ASP A 66 -18.07 -4.45 3.25
N TRP A 67 -19.08 -3.79 2.68
CA TRP A 67 -19.04 -2.36 2.37
C TRP A 67 -20.21 -1.55 2.94
N ILE A 68 -19.89 -0.35 3.42
CA ILE A 68 -20.82 0.73 3.73
C ILE A 68 -20.73 1.74 2.57
N ILE A 69 -21.87 2.22 2.08
CA ILE A 69 -21.91 3.31 1.10
C ILE A 69 -22.11 4.64 1.82
N ASP A 70 -21.13 5.51 1.70
CA ASP A 70 -21.16 6.88 2.21
C ASP A 70 -21.97 7.77 1.26
N LYS A 71 -22.83 8.63 1.82
CA LYS A 71 -23.80 9.40 1.03
C LYS A 71 -23.81 10.88 1.36
N GLY A 72 -24.20 11.69 0.38
CA GLY A 72 -24.30 13.13 0.51
C GLY A 72 -22.95 13.83 0.38
N HIS A 73 -22.81 14.93 1.12
CA HIS A 73 -21.61 15.79 1.11
C HIS A 73 -20.81 15.72 2.41
N SER A 74 -21.17 14.84 3.35
CA SER A 74 -20.47 14.65 4.61
C SER A 74 -20.94 13.39 5.33
N TYR A 75 -20.09 12.86 6.21
CA TYR A 75 -20.57 11.97 7.27
C TYR A 75 -21.63 12.67 8.14
N PRO A 76 -22.59 11.96 8.75
CA PRO A 76 -23.52 12.54 9.70
C PRO A 76 -22.79 13.21 10.88
N GLY A 77 -22.74 14.54 10.89
CA GLY A 77 -22.02 15.32 11.90
C GLY A 77 -20.51 15.47 11.64
N GLY A 78 -20.02 15.00 10.50
CA GLY A 78 -18.66 15.25 10.02
C GLY A 78 -18.51 16.60 9.32
N PRO A 79 -17.31 16.91 8.81
CA PRO A 79 -17.05 18.15 8.09
C PRO A 79 -17.83 18.23 6.77
N ASP A 80 -18.32 19.43 6.44
CA ASP A 80 -19.01 19.71 5.17
C ASP A 80 -18.07 19.47 3.97
N ASN A 81 -18.65 19.06 2.85
CA ASN A 81 -17.93 18.77 1.59
C ASN A 81 -16.73 17.85 1.84
N TRP A 82 -16.96 16.81 2.66
CA TRP A 82 -16.00 15.81 3.09
C TRP A 82 -14.70 16.38 3.70
N GLY A 83 -14.70 17.65 4.12
CA GLY A 83 -13.52 18.33 4.66
C GLY A 83 -12.52 18.83 3.61
N THR A 84 -12.73 18.53 2.33
CA THR A 84 -11.80 18.81 1.23
C THR A 84 -12.31 19.92 0.28
N GLY A 85 -13.59 20.28 0.39
CA GLY A 85 -14.23 21.22 -0.53
C GLY A 85 -14.62 20.60 -1.87
N GLU A 86 -14.56 19.26 -1.99
CA GLU A 86 -15.10 18.52 -3.12
C GLU A 86 -16.61 18.75 -3.30
N ILE A 87 -17.12 18.64 -4.52
CA ILE A 87 -18.45 19.17 -4.87
C ILE A 87 -19.49 18.11 -5.24
N GLN A 88 -19.08 16.86 -5.44
CA GLN A 88 -20.02 15.80 -5.78
C GLN A 88 -20.89 15.40 -4.59
N GLU A 89 -22.11 14.98 -4.89
CA GLU A 89 -22.92 14.20 -3.97
C GLU A 89 -22.54 12.72 -4.11
N TYR A 90 -22.09 12.07 -3.04
CA TYR A 90 -21.94 10.62 -3.07
C TYR A 90 -23.30 9.93 -2.94
N THR A 91 -23.55 8.89 -3.75
CA THR A 91 -24.83 8.20 -3.81
C THR A 91 -24.67 6.68 -3.75
N ASP A 92 -25.77 5.98 -3.48
CA ASP A 92 -25.92 4.52 -3.64
C ASP A 92 -26.59 4.13 -4.96
N SER A 93 -26.62 5.03 -5.95
CA SER A 93 -27.14 4.72 -7.29
C SER A 93 -26.19 3.78 -8.02
N THR A 94 -26.74 2.77 -8.68
CA THR A 94 -25.96 1.86 -9.55
C THR A 94 -25.31 2.58 -10.74
N ASP A 95 -25.80 3.78 -11.08
CA ASP A 95 -25.15 4.64 -12.08
C ASP A 95 -23.79 5.16 -11.59
N ASN A 96 -23.63 5.37 -10.28
CA ASN A 96 -22.38 5.82 -9.67
C ASN A 96 -21.54 4.68 -9.13
N ILE A 97 -22.15 3.58 -8.67
CA ILE A 97 -21.42 2.45 -8.10
C ILE A 97 -22.07 1.12 -8.46
N GLN A 98 -21.36 0.27 -9.18
CA GLN A 98 -21.88 -1.04 -9.56
C GLN A 98 -20.77 -2.05 -9.85
N LEU A 99 -21.11 -3.33 -9.73
CA LEU A 99 -20.33 -4.43 -10.27
C LEU A 99 -20.56 -4.52 -11.79
N ASP A 100 -19.54 -4.87 -12.55
CA ASP A 100 -19.64 -4.98 -14.01
C ASP A 100 -20.04 -6.38 -14.51
N GLY A 101 -20.09 -7.37 -13.62
CA GLY A 101 -20.36 -8.77 -13.98
C GLY A 101 -19.14 -9.57 -14.42
N GLU A 102 -17.95 -8.96 -14.41
CA GLU A 102 -16.68 -9.53 -14.84
C GLU A 102 -15.65 -9.60 -13.71
N GLY A 103 -16.06 -9.33 -12.46
CA GLY A 103 -15.20 -9.35 -11.28
C GLY A 103 -14.62 -7.98 -10.93
N HIS A 104 -15.27 -6.87 -11.35
CA HIS A 104 -14.79 -5.54 -10.97
C HIS A 104 -15.91 -4.67 -10.40
N LEU A 105 -15.53 -3.84 -9.43
CA LEU A 105 -16.31 -2.69 -8.98
C LEU A 105 -15.99 -1.48 -9.86
N LYS A 106 -17.03 -0.73 -10.22
CA LYS A 106 -16.92 0.54 -10.93
C LYS A 106 -17.52 1.68 -10.12
N ILE A 107 -16.72 2.71 -9.83
CA ILE A 107 -17.15 3.97 -9.25
C ILE A 107 -17.07 5.05 -10.33
N THR A 108 -18.20 5.64 -10.73
CA THR A 108 -18.31 6.56 -11.87
C THR A 108 -18.76 7.95 -11.45
N ALA A 109 -18.00 8.96 -11.86
CA ALA A 109 -18.37 10.36 -11.68
C ALA A 109 -19.33 10.78 -12.81
N LEU A 110 -20.53 11.23 -12.45
CA LEU A 110 -21.57 11.66 -13.38
C LEU A 110 -21.95 13.11 -13.14
N LYS A 111 -22.53 13.76 -14.15
CA LYS A 111 -22.99 15.15 -14.08
C LYS A 111 -24.40 15.27 -14.63
N ASP A 112 -25.30 15.88 -13.85
CA ASP A 112 -26.62 16.33 -14.30
C ASP A 112 -26.74 17.85 -14.10
N GLY A 113 -26.86 18.59 -15.20
CA GLY A 113 -26.75 20.05 -15.19
C GLY A 113 -25.40 20.50 -14.64
N GLU A 114 -25.41 21.15 -13.48
CA GLU A 114 -24.19 21.56 -12.75
C GLU A 114 -23.84 20.64 -11.57
N ASN A 115 -24.71 19.67 -11.24
CA ASN A 115 -24.53 18.80 -10.08
C ASN A 115 -23.68 17.59 -10.48
N TRP A 116 -22.62 17.35 -9.71
CA TRP A 116 -21.81 16.15 -9.83
C TRP A 116 -22.30 15.10 -8.84
N THR A 117 -22.28 13.84 -9.26
CA THR A 117 -22.52 12.68 -8.41
C THR A 117 -21.37 11.69 -8.58
N SER A 118 -21.10 10.92 -7.54
CA SER A 118 -20.13 9.82 -7.57
C SER A 118 -20.46 8.82 -6.46
N ALA A 119 -19.53 7.95 -6.09
CA ALA A 119 -19.66 7.12 -4.89
C ALA A 119 -18.37 7.09 -4.05
N ARG A 120 -18.59 6.78 -2.78
CA ARG A 120 -17.59 6.54 -1.75
C ARG A 120 -18.06 5.34 -0.94
N ILE A 121 -17.17 4.39 -0.71
CA ILE A 121 -17.43 3.22 0.12
C ILE A 121 -16.32 3.03 1.14
N GLU A 122 -16.69 2.48 2.29
CA GLU A 122 -15.76 2.10 3.35
C GLU A 122 -16.03 0.68 3.84
N THR A 123 -15.00 -0.04 4.28
CA THR A 123 -15.18 -1.42 4.76
C THR A 123 -16.01 -1.46 6.04
N GLN A 124 -16.89 -2.45 6.18
CA GLN A 124 -17.57 -2.74 7.44
C GLN A 124 -16.56 -3.01 8.57
N ARG A 125 -15.50 -3.75 8.23
CA ARG A 125 -14.35 -4.00 9.10
C ARG A 125 -13.53 -2.73 9.36
N THR A 126 -13.08 -2.57 10.59
CA THR A 126 -12.18 -1.49 11.04
C THR A 126 -10.91 -2.02 11.69
N ASP A 127 -10.73 -3.33 11.71
CA ASP A 127 -9.74 -4.05 12.52
C ASP A 127 -8.44 -4.39 11.78
N PHE A 128 -8.22 -3.81 10.58
CA PHE A 128 -7.00 -4.05 9.81
C PHE A 128 -5.82 -3.37 10.51
N ALA A 129 -4.95 -4.17 11.11
CA ALA A 129 -3.77 -3.70 11.83
C ALA A 129 -2.59 -4.66 11.66
N ALA A 130 -1.38 -4.10 11.67
CA ALA A 130 -0.18 -4.90 11.86
C ALA A 130 -0.06 -5.30 13.35
N PRO A 131 0.13 -6.60 13.66
CA PRO A 131 0.41 -7.02 15.02
C PRO A 131 1.76 -6.46 15.48
N GLU A 132 1.92 -6.27 16.80
CA GLU A 132 3.19 -5.86 17.39
C GLU A 132 4.30 -6.85 17.00
N GLY A 133 5.40 -6.35 16.44
CA GLY A 133 6.49 -7.21 15.95
C GLY A 133 6.22 -7.93 14.62
N GLY A 134 5.09 -7.66 13.96
CA GLY A 134 4.72 -8.22 12.67
C GLY A 134 4.55 -7.17 11.57
N LYS A 135 3.86 -7.55 10.51
CA LYS A 135 3.61 -6.72 9.32
C LYS A 135 2.16 -6.82 8.88
N MET A 136 1.68 -5.78 8.20
CA MET A 136 0.43 -5.78 7.44
C MET A 136 0.70 -5.23 6.05
N ARG A 137 0.06 -5.80 5.03
CA ARG A 137 0.01 -5.27 3.66
C ARG A 137 -1.45 -5.04 3.27
N ILE A 138 -1.76 -3.86 2.74
CA ILE A 138 -3.06 -3.52 2.15
C ILE A 138 -2.81 -3.24 0.67
N GLU A 139 -3.59 -3.84 -0.21
CA GLU A 139 -3.36 -3.81 -1.65
C GLU A 139 -4.66 -3.78 -2.45
N ALA A 140 -4.64 -3.12 -3.61
CA ALA A 140 -5.73 -3.19 -4.58
C ALA A 140 -5.22 -3.15 -6.02
N GLY A 141 -5.90 -3.88 -6.91
CA GLY A 141 -5.75 -3.77 -8.36
C GLY A 141 -6.70 -2.71 -8.89
N LEU A 142 -6.16 -1.57 -9.37
CA LEU A 142 -6.96 -0.41 -9.74
C LEU A 142 -6.67 0.02 -11.18
N LYS A 143 -7.73 0.39 -11.90
CA LYS A 143 -7.65 1.14 -13.16
C LYS A 143 -8.29 2.51 -12.95
N LEU A 144 -7.50 3.57 -13.12
CA LEU A 144 -7.94 4.94 -12.90
C LEU A 144 -8.91 5.43 -14.01
N PRO A 145 -9.68 6.50 -13.76
CA PRO A 145 -10.53 7.11 -14.79
C PRO A 145 -9.78 7.46 -16.07
N ASP A 146 -10.20 6.89 -17.21
CA ASP A 146 -9.64 7.17 -18.54
C ASP A 146 -10.13 8.52 -19.09
N VAL A 147 -9.71 9.58 -18.41
CA VAL A 147 -9.91 10.99 -18.79
C VAL A 147 -8.57 11.72 -18.66
N SER A 148 -8.29 12.67 -19.55
CA SER A 148 -7.02 13.39 -19.53
C SER A 148 -7.16 14.85 -19.95
N GLY A 149 -6.11 15.64 -19.67
CA GLY A 149 -6.07 17.06 -19.99
C GLY A 149 -7.19 17.85 -19.33
N ASP A 150 -7.72 18.85 -20.03
CA ASP A 150 -8.78 19.73 -19.51
C ASP A 150 -10.08 18.96 -19.17
N GLU A 151 -10.30 17.80 -19.80
CA GLU A 151 -11.48 16.95 -19.59
C GLU A 151 -11.43 16.23 -18.24
N ALA A 152 -10.25 16.10 -17.64
CA ALA A 152 -10.03 15.43 -16.36
C ALA A 152 -9.92 16.39 -15.17
N LEU A 153 -9.91 17.70 -15.39
CA LEU A 153 -9.75 18.68 -14.31
C LEU A 153 -10.85 18.48 -13.25
N GLY A 154 -10.44 18.20 -12.02
CA GLY A 154 -11.31 17.91 -10.88
C GLY A 154 -11.50 16.43 -10.56
N TYR A 155 -11.15 15.49 -11.44
CA TYR A 155 -11.18 14.07 -11.06
C TYR A 155 -10.18 13.80 -9.93
N TRP A 156 -10.62 13.09 -8.89
CA TRP A 156 -9.80 12.71 -7.74
C TRP A 156 -10.17 11.29 -7.24
N PRO A 157 -9.70 10.22 -7.92
CA PRO A 157 -9.80 8.86 -7.41
C PRO A 157 -8.87 8.64 -6.20
N ALA A 158 -9.32 7.88 -5.22
CA ALA A 158 -8.52 7.53 -4.04
C ALA A 158 -8.79 6.09 -3.56
N PHE A 159 -7.71 5.45 -3.10
CA PHE A 159 -7.69 4.20 -2.33
C PHE A 159 -6.81 4.42 -1.10
N TRP A 160 -7.41 4.32 0.08
CA TRP A 160 -6.84 4.88 1.30
C TRP A 160 -7.44 4.22 2.55
N THR A 161 -6.91 4.58 3.72
CA THR A 161 -7.39 4.11 5.00
C THR A 161 -7.56 5.24 6.00
N LEU A 162 -8.45 5.02 6.97
CA LEU A 162 -8.60 5.84 8.16
C LEU A 162 -8.53 4.96 9.40
N GLY A 163 -7.91 5.47 10.47
CA GLY A 163 -7.90 4.79 11.75
C GLY A 163 -9.31 4.58 12.31
N GLU A 164 -9.55 3.42 12.92
CA GLU A 164 -10.88 2.95 13.33
C GLU A 164 -11.65 3.95 14.20
N ALA A 165 -10.95 4.70 15.04
CA ALA A 165 -11.55 5.67 15.94
C ALA A 165 -12.13 6.89 15.23
N TYR A 166 -11.92 7.05 13.91
CA TYR A 166 -12.55 8.10 13.12
C TYR A 166 -14.04 7.84 12.93
N ARG A 167 -14.44 6.58 12.70
CA ARG A 167 -15.84 6.21 12.46
C ARG A 167 -16.70 6.54 13.68
N GLY A 168 -17.69 7.41 13.49
CA GLY A 168 -18.57 7.91 14.54
C GLY A 168 -18.00 9.05 15.39
N ASN A 169 -16.73 9.44 15.18
CA ASN A 169 -16.14 10.65 15.76
C ASN A 169 -16.11 11.78 14.74
N TYR A 170 -15.49 11.53 13.57
CA TYR A 170 -15.35 12.45 12.44
C TYR A 170 -14.59 13.77 12.69
N HIS A 171 -14.00 13.95 13.88
CA HIS A 171 -13.31 15.19 14.31
C HIS A 171 -11.91 14.97 14.90
N ASN A 172 -11.37 13.75 14.81
CA ASN A 172 -10.05 13.37 15.34
C ASN A 172 -8.97 13.16 14.25
N TRP A 173 -9.26 13.57 13.01
CA TRP A 173 -8.23 13.72 11.97
C TRP A 173 -7.33 14.94 12.28
N PRO A 174 -6.01 14.90 11.99
CA PRO A 174 -5.26 13.79 11.37
C PRO A 174 -4.66 12.83 12.40
N GLY A 175 -4.80 13.10 13.69
CA GLY A 175 -4.15 12.33 14.77
C GLY A 175 -4.49 10.84 14.76
N VAL A 176 -5.68 10.48 14.28
CA VAL A 176 -6.15 9.08 14.14
C VAL A 176 -5.42 8.27 13.06
N GLY A 177 -4.59 8.92 12.24
CA GLY A 177 -3.88 8.28 11.13
C GLY A 177 -4.75 8.10 9.89
N GLU A 178 -4.18 8.47 8.76
CA GLU A 178 -4.75 8.27 7.43
C GLU A 178 -3.62 7.88 6.47
N PHE A 179 -3.81 6.76 5.77
CA PHE A 179 -2.84 6.24 4.82
C PHE A 179 -3.43 6.32 3.42
N ASP A 180 -3.01 7.30 2.64
CA ASP A 180 -3.38 7.39 1.23
C ASP A 180 -2.47 6.46 0.45
N ILE A 181 -3.00 5.29 0.07
CA ILE A 181 -2.23 4.25 -0.62
C ILE A 181 -2.06 4.63 -2.09
N MET A 182 -3.12 5.18 -2.68
CA MET A 182 -3.15 5.76 -4.02
C MET A 182 -4.11 6.94 -4.04
N GLU A 183 -3.60 8.10 -4.40
CA GLU A 183 -4.38 9.21 -4.92
C GLU A 183 -3.89 9.61 -6.31
N ASN A 184 -4.80 10.08 -7.14
CA ASN A 184 -4.50 10.78 -8.39
C ASN A 184 -5.42 11.99 -8.50
N VAL A 185 -4.98 13.03 -9.21
CA VAL A 185 -5.81 14.19 -9.51
C VAL A 185 -5.68 14.60 -10.96
N ASN A 186 -6.73 15.22 -11.50
CA ASN A 186 -6.72 15.88 -12.80
C ASN A 186 -6.30 14.97 -13.97
N GLY A 187 -6.47 13.65 -13.85
CA GLY A 187 -6.07 12.66 -14.86
C GLY A 187 -4.56 12.65 -15.16
N GLN A 188 -3.73 13.07 -14.20
CA GLN A 188 -2.28 13.06 -14.33
C GLN A 188 -1.74 11.64 -14.47
N ASN A 189 -0.53 11.52 -15.03
CA ASN A 189 0.16 10.24 -15.14
C ASN A 189 1.03 9.94 -13.90
N THR A 190 0.51 10.29 -12.73
CA THR A 190 1.17 10.15 -11.44
C THR A 190 0.25 9.47 -10.45
N THR A 191 0.84 8.77 -9.49
CA THR A 191 0.18 8.35 -8.25
C THR A 191 0.84 9.04 -7.06
N HIS A 192 0.07 9.27 -6.01
CA HIS A 192 0.53 9.86 -4.76
C HIS A 192 0.29 8.88 -3.62
N GLY A 193 1.31 8.70 -2.78
CA GLY A 193 1.20 8.00 -1.50
C GLY A 193 1.51 8.97 -0.37
N VAL A 194 0.62 9.07 0.62
CA VAL A 194 0.69 10.08 1.67
C VAL A 194 0.37 9.48 3.03
N LEU A 195 1.10 9.95 4.05
CA LEU A 195 0.73 9.76 5.45
C LEU A 195 0.25 11.08 6.02
N HIS A 196 -0.97 11.10 6.55
CA HIS A 196 -1.48 12.17 7.41
C HIS A 196 -1.49 11.71 8.88
N CYS A 197 -0.97 12.57 9.76
CA CYS A 197 -0.83 12.26 11.18
C CYS A 197 -0.60 13.50 12.06
N GLY A 198 -0.74 13.31 13.37
CA GLY A 198 -0.45 14.36 14.36
C GLY A 198 -1.48 15.48 14.37
N THR A 199 -1.07 16.71 14.01
CA THR A 199 -1.89 17.91 14.20
C THR A 199 -2.00 18.76 12.96
N ASN A 200 -3.21 19.22 12.64
CA ASN A 200 -3.48 20.18 11.58
C ASN A 200 -3.76 21.58 12.15
N PRO A 201 -3.13 22.66 11.61
CA PRO A 201 -2.11 22.69 10.56
C PRO A 201 -0.68 22.45 11.05
N GLY A 202 0.18 21.98 10.14
CA GLY A 202 1.59 21.71 10.38
C GLY A 202 1.81 20.40 11.12
N GLY A 203 2.31 20.48 12.35
CA GLY A 203 2.66 19.28 13.11
C GLY A 203 3.82 18.48 12.50
N PRO A 204 4.09 17.28 13.04
CA PRO A 204 5.17 16.40 12.56
C PRO A 204 4.95 15.92 11.12
N CYS A 205 3.70 15.91 10.64
CA CYS A 205 3.32 15.38 9.32
C CYS A 205 3.07 16.48 8.28
N ASN A 206 3.32 17.75 8.61
CA ASN A 206 3.20 18.91 7.71
C ASN A 206 1.79 19.07 7.09
N GLU A 207 0.79 19.05 7.94
CA GLU A 207 -0.62 19.14 7.56
C GLU A 207 -1.01 20.52 7.00
N THR A 208 -1.90 20.61 6.02
CA THR A 208 -2.68 19.52 5.39
C THR A 208 -1.98 18.84 4.20
N THR A 209 -0.67 19.05 4.00
CA THR A 209 0.05 18.42 2.87
C THR A 209 0.38 16.95 3.14
N GLY A 210 0.55 16.57 4.41
CA GLY A 210 0.99 15.23 4.77
C GLY A 210 2.46 14.96 4.41
N ILE A 211 2.96 13.78 4.77
CA ILE A 211 4.26 13.28 4.34
C ILE A 211 4.05 12.46 3.07
N GLY A 212 3.96 13.17 1.95
CA GLY A 212 3.62 12.58 0.65
C GLY A 212 4.79 12.44 -0.31
N LYS A 213 4.64 11.52 -1.26
CA LYS A 213 5.51 11.44 -2.45
C LYS A 213 4.70 11.03 -3.68
N ALA A 214 4.98 11.72 -4.79
CA ALA A 214 4.46 11.36 -6.10
C ALA A 214 5.38 10.36 -6.80
N HIS A 215 4.80 9.49 -7.61
CA HIS A 215 5.49 8.57 -8.52
C HIS A 215 4.87 8.67 -9.92
N GLU A 216 5.71 8.86 -10.93
CA GLU A 216 5.29 8.83 -12.34
C GLU A 216 5.05 7.38 -12.75
N CYS A 217 3.85 7.05 -13.26
CA CYS A 217 3.59 5.68 -13.68
C CYS A 217 4.47 5.26 -14.85
N THR A 218 4.98 4.03 -14.80
CA THR A 218 5.65 3.42 -15.96
C THR A 218 4.59 3.09 -17.02
N GLY A 219 4.44 3.98 -18.01
CA GLY A 219 3.38 3.87 -19.01
C GLY A 219 2.26 4.86 -18.72
N ASP A 220 1.02 4.39 -18.62
CA ASP A 220 -0.15 5.23 -18.34
C ASP A 220 -0.98 4.65 -17.18
N CYS A 221 -1.05 5.35 -16.03
CA CYS A 221 -1.82 4.91 -14.85
C CYS A 221 -3.31 4.64 -15.15
N LYS A 222 -3.83 5.19 -16.26
CA LYS A 222 -5.26 5.15 -16.62
C LYS A 222 -5.57 4.03 -17.61
N ALA A 223 -4.58 3.54 -18.36
CA ALA A 223 -4.81 2.65 -19.49
C ALA A 223 -5.10 1.21 -19.04
N ASP A 224 -4.38 0.73 -18.03
CA ASP A 224 -4.41 -0.65 -17.55
C ASP A 224 -4.62 -0.71 -16.03
N PHE A 225 -4.82 -1.91 -15.51
CA PHE A 225 -4.81 -2.13 -14.06
C PHE A 225 -3.37 -2.07 -13.54
N HIS A 226 -3.22 -1.41 -12.40
CA HIS A 226 -1.98 -1.33 -11.63
C HIS A 226 -2.22 -1.81 -10.21
N GLU A 227 -1.22 -2.45 -9.62
CA GLU A 227 -1.25 -2.85 -8.21
C GLU A 227 -0.79 -1.66 -7.37
N TYR A 228 -1.60 -1.20 -6.42
CA TYR A 228 -1.21 -0.19 -5.44
C TYR A 228 -1.24 -0.81 -4.06
N ALA A 229 -0.15 -0.65 -3.29
CA ALA A 229 -0.06 -1.27 -1.98
C ALA A 229 0.67 -0.42 -0.94
N LEU A 230 0.34 -0.70 0.32
CA LEU A 230 1.00 -0.18 1.52
C LEU A 230 1.44 -1.35 2.40
N GLU A 231 2.68 -1.32 2.89
CA GLU A 231 3.16 -2.22 3.95
C GLU A 231 3.46 -1.41 5.22
N LEU A 232 2.85 -1.79 6.34
CA LEU A 232 3.25 -1.37 7.69
C LEU A 232 4.11 -2.47 8.31
N ASP A 233 5.40 -2.19 8.49
CA ASP A 233 6.40 -3.10 9.06
C ASP A 233 6.73 -2.70 10.50
N ARG A 234 6.25 -3.50 11.44
CA ARG A 234 6.47 -3.34 12.89
C ARG A 234 7.48 -4.34 13.46
N SER A 235 8.16 -5.08 12.59
CA SER A 235 9.03 -6.19 13.00
C SER A 235 10.47 -5.77 13.33
N GLY A 236 10.87 -4.57 12.89
CA GLY A 236 12.19 -3.99 13.06
C GLY A 236 12.36 -3.18 14.36
N GLY A 237 13.54 -2.59 14.53
CA GLY A 237 13.82 -1.66 15.64
C GLY A 237 13.29 -0.24 15.43
N THR A 238 12.77 0.06 14.25
CA THR A 238 12.05 1.29 13.90
C THR A 238 10.95 0.86 12.94
N GLU A 239 9.71 1.18 13.27
CA GLU A 239 8.57 0.83 12.41
C GLU A 239 8.57 1.71 11.15
N GLU A 240 8.05 1.17 10.05
CA GLU A 240 8.08 1.85 8.75
C GLU A 240 6.83 1.53 7.91
N LEU A 241 6.27 2.57 7.28
CA LEU A 241 5.27 2.47 6.22
C LEU A 241 5.98 2.57 4.86
N ARG A 242 5.59 1.74 3.90
CA ARG A 242 6.15 1.71 2.54
C ARG A 242 5.03 1.62 1.51
N TRP A 243 5.08 2.48 0.50
CA TRP A 243 4.12 2.48 -0.60
C TRP A 243 4.74 1.88 -1.85
N TYR A 244 3.91 1.14 -2.59
CA TYR A 244 4.29 0.41 -3.79
C TYR A 244 3.32 0.68 -4.92
N VAL A 245 3.84 0.70 -6.14
CA VAL A 245 3.06 0.54 -7.37
C VAL A 245 3.70 -0.57 -8.21
N ASP A 246 2.92 -1.55 -8.65
CA ASP A 246 3.39 -2.73 -9.40
C ASP A 246 4.62 -3.42 -8.76
N GLY A 247 4.61 -3.53 -7.43
CA GLY A 247 5.71 -4.06 -6.63
C GLY A 247 6.95 -3.16 -6.50
N GLU A 248 7.00 -1.99 -7.16
CA GLU A 248 8.06 -0.99 -6.99
C GLU A 248 7.77 -0.08 -5.81
N GLN A 249 8.63 -0.11 -4.79
CA GLN A 249 8.53 0.83 -3.68
C GLN A 249 8.89 2.26 -4.14
N PHE A 250 7.96 3.19 -4.02
CA PHE A 250 8.21 4.59 -4.38
C PHE A 250 8.29 5.54 -3.18
N HIS A 251 7.69 5.19 -2.03
CA HIS A 251 7.67 6.04 -0.83
C HIS A 251 7.92 5.25 0.46
N SER A 252 8.36 5.94 1.50
CA SER A 252 8.50 5.39 2.85
C SER A 252 8.45 6.49 3.91
N VAL A 253 7.82 6.19 5.04
CA VAL A 253 7.84 7.03 6.25
C VAL A 253 8.14 6.16 7.46
N LYS A 254 9.06 6.59 8.31
CA LYS A 254 9.48 5.85 9.51
C LYS A 254 8.91 6.49 10.76
N GLU A 255 8.74 5.69 11.80
CA GLU A 255 8.43 6.16 13.16
C GLU A 255 9.37 7.32 13.59
N SER A 256 10.66 7.21 13.26
CA SER A 256 11.66 8.23 13.60
C SER A 256 11.43 9.59 12.94
N ASP A 257 10.65 9.66 11.87
CA ASP A 257 10.39 10.89 11.12
C ASP A 257 9.34 11.76 11.84
N VAL A 258 8.43 11.14 12.62
CA VAL A 258 7.29 11.82 13.26
C VAL A 258 7.27 11.72 14.80
N GLY A 259 8.09 10.82 15.36
CA GLY A 259 8.18 10.54 16.79
C GLY A 259 7.20 9.46 17.25
N ALA A 260 7.62 8.68 18.24
CA ALA A 260 6.92 7.48 18.71
C ALA A 260 5.45 7.72 19.14
N GLU A 261 5.15 8.85 19.79
CA GLU A 261 3.78 9.15 20.23
C GLU A 261 2.85 9.40 19.02
N THR A 262 3.27 10.25 18.08
CA THR A 262 2.51 10.53 16.85
C THR A 262 2.33 9.25 16.03
N TRP A 263 3.39 8.45 15.92
CA TRP A 263 3.36 7.20 15.18
C TRP A 263 2.35 6.23 15.77
N ALA A 264 2.44 5.96 17.08
CA ALA A 264 1.51 5.06 17.77
C ALA A 264 0.05 5.53 17.64
N GLN A 265 -0.21 6.84 17.71
CA GLN A 265 -1.56 7.39 17.53
C GLN A 265 -2.14 7.17 16.13
N ALA A 266 -1.29 6.97 15.11
CA ALA A 266 -1.71 6.74 13.73
C ALA A 266 -1.69 5.25 13.32
N THR A 267 -0.89 4.40 13.98
CA THR A 267 -0.58 3.04 13.50
C THR A 267 -0.92 1.91 14.49
N ASP A 268 -1.10 2.18 15.78
CA ASP A 268 -1.25 1.13 16.81
C ASP A 268 -2.67 0.59 17.01
N HIS A 269 -3.55 0.82 16.05
CA HIS A 269 -4.96 0.44 16.09
C HIS A 269 -5.43 -0.08 14.72
N GLY A 270 -6.68 -0.54 14.67
CA GLY A 270 -7.32 -0.93 13.42
C GLY A 270 -7.48 0.26 12.47
N HIS A 271 -7.50 -0.04 11.18
CA HIS A 271 -7.90 0.85 10.11
C HIS A 271 -9.07 0.24 9.33
N PHE A 272 -9.90 1.10 8.75
CA PHE A 272 -10.84 0.71 7.69
C PHE A 272 -10.38 1.27 6.35
N ILE A 273 -10.73 0.57 5.28
CA ILE A 273 -10.33 0.90 3.91
C ILE A 273 -11.45 1.71 3.25
N LEU A 274 -11.06 2.68 2.42
CA LEU A 274 -11.96 3.50 1.63
C LEU A 274 -11.58 3.47 0.15
N LEU A 275 -12.62 3.53 -0.69
CA LEU A 275 -12.52 3.74 -2.13
C LEU A 275 -13.50 4.84 -2.52
N ASN A 276 -13.05 5.84 -3.27
CA ASN A 276 -13.93 6.87 -3.81
C ASN A 276 -13.39 7.49 -5.09
N LEU A 277 -14.28 8.23 -5.76
CA LEU A 277 -13.93 9.14 -6.83
C LEU A 277 -14.53 10.52 -6.53
N ALA A 278 -13.73 11.40 -5.93
CA ALA A 278 -14.13 12.78 -5.67
C ALA A 278 -14.08 13.63 -6.96
N MET A 279 -14.81 14.76 -6.92
CA MET A 279 -14.82 15.79 -7.97
C MET A 279 -14.54 17.17 -7.37
N GLY A 280 -13.44 17.79 -7.81
CA GLY A 280 -12.94 19.07 -7.32
C GLY A 280 -12.33 18.95 -5.93
N GLY A 281 -12.25 20.08 -5.23
CA GLY A 281 -11.68 20.14 -3.88
C GLY A 281 -10.22 20.57 -3.88
N ALA A 282 -9.67 20.70 -2.67
CA ALA A 282 -8.41 21.38 -2.43
C ALA A 282 -7.22 20.77 -3.19
N PHE A 283 -7.18 19.44 -3.36
CA PHE A 283 -6.06 18.77 -4.02
C PHE A 283 -6.09 18.98 -5.55
N PRO A 284 -7.16 18.64 -6.30
CA PRO A 284 -7.27 18.99 -7.71
C PRO A 284 -7.08 20.47 -8.00
N ASP A 285 -7.66 21.35 -7.17
CA ASP A 285 -7.55 22.81 -7.32
C ASP A 285 -6.12 23.31 -7.12
N GLY A 286 -5.45 22.82 -6.09
CA GLY A 286 -4.07 23.17 -5.76
C GLY A 286 -3.10 22.78 -6.86
N VAL A 287 -3.27 21.59 -7.43
CA VAL A 287 -2.45 21.09 -8.55
C VAL A 287 -2.75 21.82 -9.85
N ALA A 288 -4.02 22.14 -10.14
CA ALA A 288 -4.41 22.89 -11.33
C ALA A 288 -4.08 24.39 -11.24
N GLY A 289 -3.88 24.93 -10.03
CA GLY A 289 -3.71 26.36 -9.78
C GLY A 289 -4.99 27.18 -10.03
N SER A 290 -6.15 26.51 -10.13
CA SER A 290 -7.46 27.12 -10.38
C SER A 290 -8.57 26.20 -9.89
N LYS A 291 -9.80 26.71 -9.76
CA LYS A 291 -10.93 25.91 -9.30
C LYS A 291 -11.32 24.87 -10.35
N THR A 292 -11.50 23.63 -9.90
CA THR A 292 -11.95 22.47 -10.65
C THR A 292 -13.18 21.85 -9.97
N PRO A 293 -14.01 21.07 -10.70
CA PRO A 293 -14.00 20.88 -12.14
C PRO A 293 -14.31 22.16 -12.92
N THR A 294 -13.99 22.16 -14.21
CA THR A 294 -14.24 23.27 -15.13
C THR A 294 -15.41 22.95 -16.07
N GLY A 295 -15.80 23.90 -16.93
CA GLY A 295 -16.77 23.65 -18.00
C GLY A 295 -16.28 22.65 -19.07
N ALA A 296 -14.97 22.39 -19.13
CA ALA A 296 -14.39 21.39 -20.03
C ALA A 296 -14.37 19.98 -19.44
N THR A 297 -14.48 19.84 -18.12
CA THR A 297 -14.46 18.55 -17.44
C THR A 297 -15.61 17.66 -17.93
N LYS A 298 -15.28 16.46 -18.40
CA LYS A 298 -16.29 15.52 -18.91
C LYS A 298 -16.71 14.53 -17.82
N PRO A 299 -18.00 14.22 -17.68
CA PRO A 299 -18.46 13.13 -16.83
C PRO A 299 -18.21 11.76 -17.49
N GLY A 300 -18.41 10.69 -16.72
CA GLY A 300 -18.39 9.31 -17.17
C GLY A 300 -17.07 8.57 -16.97
N GLY A 301 -16.04 9.23 -16.41
CA GLY A 301 -14.82 8.55 -15.99
C GLY A 301 -15.10 7.65 -14.77
N SER A 302 -14.56 6.44 -14.79
CA SER A 302 -14.74 5.45 -13.73
C SER A 302 -13.41 5.05 -13.10
N LEU A 303 -13.34 5.03 -11.76
CA LEU A 303 -12.37 4.20 -11.04
C LEU A 303 -12.87 2.76 -11.09
N THR A 304 -12.06 1.84 -11.62
CA THR A 304 -12.39 0.40 -11.68
C THR A 304 -11.46 -0.36 -10.74
N VAL A 305 -12.02 -1.26 -9.94
CA VAL A 305 -11.31 -1.98 -8.88
C VAL A 305 -11.51 -3.48 -9.10
N ASP A 306 -10.41 -4.19 -9.29
CA ASP A 306 -10.37 -5.65 -9.51
C ASP A 306 -10.46 -6.39 -8.18
N TYR A 307 -9.63 -6.01 -7.22
CA TYR A 307 -9.70 -6.56 -5.88
C TYR A 307 -9.22 -5.56 -4.84
N VAL A 308 -9.56 -5.84 -3.58
CA VAL A 308 -8.85 -5.32 -2.42
C VAL A 308 -8.47 -6.49 -1.53
N SER A 309 -7.23 -6.54 -1.07
CA SER A 309 -6.75 -7.56 -0.14
C SER A 309 -6.00 -6.96 1.03
N VAL A 310 -6.03 -7.68 2.15
CA VAL A 310 -5.23 -7.40 3.32
C VAL A 310 -4.52 -8.69 3.72
N GLU A 311 -3.21 -8.61 3.91
CA GLU A 311 -2.39 -9.66 4.47
C GLU A 311 -1.78 -9.19 5.79
N SER A 312 -1.61 -10.11 6.75
CA SER A 312 -0.98 -9.80 8.03
C SER A 312 -0.17 -10.97 8.56
N THR A 313 0.88 -10.65 9.30
CA THR A 313 1.72 -11.65 9.97
C THR A 313 0.91 -12.47 10.97
N GLY A 314 0.88 -13.80 10.78
CA GLY A 314 0.14 -14.71 11.66
C GLY A 314 -1.38 -14.71 11.47
N GLY A 315 -1.89 -14.11 10.39
CA GLY A 315 -3.29 -14.23 9.96
C GLY A 315 -4.32 -13.60 10.90
N ALA A 316 -3.90 -12.74 11.84
CA ALA A 316 -4.79 -12.09 12.80
C ALA A 316 -4.97 -10.60 12.48
N SER A 317 -6.23 -10.17 12.40
CA SER A 317 -6.64 -8.79 12.64
C SER A 317 -6.91 -8.58 14.14
N LYS A 318 -6.91 -7.33 14.63
CA LYS A 318 -7.00 -7.03 16.06
C LYS A 318 -8.44 -6.97 16.59
#